data_AF-A0A6V7M554-F1
#
_entry.id   AF-A0A6V7M554-F1
#
_cell.length_a   1.000
_cell.length_b   1.000
_cell.length_c   1.000
_cell.angle_alpha   90.00
_cell.angle_beta   90.00
_cell.angle_gamma   90.00
#
_symmetry.space_group_name_H-M   'P 1'
#
loop_
_entity.id
_entity.type
_entity.pdbx_description
1 polymer ?
#
loop_
_entity_poly.entity_id
_entity_poly.type
_entity_poly.pdbx_seq_one_letter_code
_entity_poly.pdbx_strand_id
1 'polypeptide(L)'
;MYLLPTVLMKRAIFRLLYFFFKLIGLIPMRLRDFGFSENTRPHFCVSTLGSIDNVVKVIGFSVIGYYSVMSIFDSDYPNKSATTEKIEIAKASLGVIIVLVLWISIACKQKELVLLANKFVDIDHDLARFKFIDNSQTGAPEFLWLLFINLIIWSTLLITDSVGFDGVPALSYVSSIGPIFVFNWFLFLYTVNMISLRMKCQMINNGLSRLSLKTVSLMEDQSVTSIDKLMVYKFLVLKNMRMVIYEIMIGVGEYYSFPVLLIITELCGSIVYEAYYMSMPVMVPSVPLEPEVVFNSFCYLTILSFPIIIVTLNIGRAQRE
;
A
#
# COMPACT_ATOMS: atom_id res chain seq x y z
N MET A 1 2.27 7.24 -5.65
CA MET A 1 3.24 6.21 -6.09
C MET A 1 4.15 6.77 -7.18
N TYR A 2 5.14 7.59 -6.81
CA TYR A 2 6.17 8.14 -7.71
C TYR A 2 7.51 8.26 -6.96
N LEU A 3 7.91 7.23 -6.20
CA LEU A 3 9.23 7.24 -5.55
C LEU A 3 9.92 5.91 -5.71
N LEU A 4 10.85 5.85 -6.67
CA LEU A 4 12.08 5.11 -6.45
C LEU A 4 13.28 5.96 -6.91
N PRO A 5 14.47 5.81 -6.31
CA PRO A 5 15.78 6.39 -6.68
C PRO A 5 16.70 5.38 -7.44
N THR A 6 17.52 5.83 -8.43
CA THR A 6 18.18 5.14 -9.62
C THR A 6 17.47 5.04 -11.01
N VAL A 7 17.80 5.94 -11.94
CA VAL A 7 17.00 6.36 -13.13
C VAL A 7 16.52 5.27 -14.13
N LEU A 8 17.24 4.16 -14.36
CA LEU A 8 16.85 3.13 -15.35
C LEU A 8 16.13 1.92 -14.72
N MET A 9 16.66 1.39 -13.62
CA MET A 9 16.03 0.30 -12.85
C MET A 9 14.72 0.77 -12.19
N LYS A 10 14.67 2.03 -11.74
CA LYS A 10 13.42 2.74 -11.38
C LYS A 10 12.33 2.64 -12.43
N ARG A 11 12.67 2.87 -13.70
CA ARG A 11 11.67 3.06 -14.76
C ARG A 11 10.94 1.76 -15.01
N ALA A 12 11.66 0.64 -15.07
CA ALA A 12 11.06 -0.68 -15.23
C ALA A 12 10.19 -1.07 -14.02
N ILE A 13 10.72 -0.91 -12.80
CA ILE A 13 10.01 -1.26 -11.56
C ILE A 13 8.76 -0.40 -11.39
N PHE A 14 8.86 0.90 -11.62
CA PHE A 14 7.72 1.82 -11.58
C PHE A 14 6.64 1.43 -12.59
N ARG A 15 7.03 1.12 -13.83
CA ARG A 15 6.08 0.68 -14.86
C ARG A 15 5.38 -0.60 -14.46
N LEU A 16 6.15 -1.59 -14.01
CA LEU A 16 5.64 -2.87 -13.58
C LEU A 16 4.63 -2.70 -12.44
N LEU A 17 4.98 -1.90 -11.42
CA LEU A 17 4.09 -1.63 -10.30
C LEU A 17 2.85 -0.83 -10.73
N TYR A 18 2.99 0.19 -11.56
CA TYR A 18 1.85 0.96 -12.08
C TYR A 18 0.88 0.05 -12.83
N PHE A 19 1.37 -0.80 -13.74
CA PHE A 19 0.53 -1.76 -14.46
C PHE A 19 -0.08 -2.80 -13.53
N PHE A 20 0.68 -3.30 -12.56
CA PHE A 20 0.21 -4.24 -11.55
C PHE A 20 -0.94 -3.66 -10.71
N PHE A 21 -0.76 -2.48 -10.12
CA PHE A 21 -1.81 -1.81 -9.32
C PHE A 21 -3.01 -1.38 -10.15
N LYS A 22 -2.79 -1.04 -11.43
CA LYS A 22 -3.87 -0.78 -12.38
C LYS A 22 -4.66 -2.05 -12.71
N LEU A 23 -3.97 -3.18 -12.89
CA LEU A 23 -4.58 -4.48 -13.17
C LEU A 23 -5.43 -4.97 -11.98
N ILE A 24 -5.00 -4.70 -10.74
CA ILE A 24 -5.79 -4.99 -9.53
C ILE A 24 -6.98 -4.01 -9.37
N GLY A 25 -6.95 -2.84 -10.02
CA GLY A 25 -8.00 -1.82 -9.91
C GLY A 25 -7.78 -0.80 -8.78
N LEU A 26 -6.58 -0.76 -8.19
CA LEU A 26 -6.22 0.17 -7.12
C LEU A 26 -5.79 1.55 -7.65
N ILE A 27 -5.40 1.64 -8.92
CA ILE A 27 -5.02 2.89 -9.58
C ILE A 27 -5.81 3.04 -10.89
N PRO A 28 -7.04 3.57 -10.87
CA PRO A 28 -7.83 3.79 -12.08
C PRO A 28 -7.40 5.07 -12.84
N MET A 29 -6.16 5.54 -12.66
CA MET A 29 -5.68 6.80 -13.24
C MET A 29 -4.93 6.54 -14.54
N ARG A 30 -5.05 7.47 -15.50
CA ARG A 30 -4.21 7.46 -16.70
C ARG A 30 -2.98 8.30 -16.42
N LEU A 31 -1.82 7.76 -16.76
CA LEU A 31 -0.58 8.51 -16.75
C LEU A 31 -0.31 9.05 -18.16
N ARG A 32 -0.28 10.37 -18.32
CA ARG A 32 0.07 11.06 -19.57
C ARG A 32 1.57 11.35 -19.58
N ASP A 33 2.13 11.48 -20.78
CA ASP A 33 3.53 11.85 -21.00
C ASP A 33 4.52 10.86 -20.35
N PHE A 34 4.24 9.58 -20.61
CA PHE A 34 5.07 8.44 -20.21
C PHE A 34 6.46 8.43 -20.86
N GLY A 35 6.67 9.32 -21.85
CA GLY A 35 7.95 9.62 -22.48
C GLY A 35 8.71 10.64 -21.63
N PHE A 36 9.53 10.14 -20.72
CA PHE A 36 10.40 10.96 -19.87
C PHE A 36 11.59 11.51 -20.69
N SER A 37 11.35 12.53 -21.53
CA SER A 37 12.38 13.53 -21.79
C SER A 37 12.66 14.27 -20.48
N GLU A 38 13.92 14.66 -20.21
CA GLU A 38 14.34 15.36 -18.98
C GLU A 38 13.51 16.62 -18.68
N ASN A 39 12.81 17.16 -19.69
CA ASN A 39 11.98 18.37 -19.56
C ASN A 39 10.47 18.11 -19.46
N THR A 40 9.99 16.87 -19.62
CA THR A 40 8.55 16.55 -19.57
C THR A 40 8.17 15.97 -18.22
N ARG A 41 7.26 16.66 -17.53
CA ARG A 41 6.73 16.24 -16.23
C ARG A 41 5.61 15.23 -16.45
N PRO A 42 5.64 14.07 -15.79
CA PRO A 42 4.51 13.15 -15.84
C PRO A 42 3.27 13.82 -15.24
N HIS A 43 2.10 13.61 -15.84
CA HIS A 43 0.86 14.16 -15.31
C HIS A 43 -0.22 13.08 -15.24
N PHE A 44 -0.86 12.94 -14.08
CA PHE A 44 -1.99 12.04 -13.93
C PHE A 44 -3.26 12.73 -14.39
N CYS A 45 -4.08 11.98 -15.12
CA CYS A 45 -5.39 12.42 -15.56
C CYS A 45 -6.44 11.41 -15.13
N VAL A 46 -7.65 11.92 -14.91
CA VAL A 46 -8.85 11.11 -14.76
C VAL A 46 -9.00 10.26 -16.01
N SER A 47 -9.27 8.97 -15.84
CA SER A 47 -9.38 8.00 -16.93
C SER A 47 -10.79 7.40 -16.91
N THR A 48 -11.60 7.74 -17.91
CA THR A 48 -12.93 7.12 -18.09
C THR A 48 -12.80 5.61 -18.27
N LEU A 49 -11.81 5.17 -19.05
CA LEU A 49 -11.47 3.74 -19.21
C LEU A 49 -11.07 3.07 -17.90
N GLY A 50 -10.38 3.80 -16.99
CA GLY A 50 -10.00 3.27 -15.69
C GLY A 50 -11.21 3.08 -14.77
N SER A 51 -12.17 4.01 -14.83
CA SER A 51 -13.43 3.88 -14.09
C SER A 51 -14.28 2.74 -14.64
N ILE A 52 -14.39 2.61 -15.97
CA ILE A 52 -15.11 1.49 -16.62
C ILE A 52 -14.48 0.15 -16.23
N ASP A 53 -13.16 0.05 -16.26
CA ASP A 53 -12.42 -1.14 -15.85
C ASP A 53 -12.69 -1.51 -14.38
N ASN A 54 -12.72 -0.54 -13.47
CA ASN A 54 -13.11 -0.79 -12.08
C ASN A 54 -14.58 -1.24 -11.94
N VAL A 55 -15.52 -0.69 -12.74
CA VAL A 55 -16.92 -1.14 -12.75
C VAL A 55 -17.03 -2.58 -13.24
N VAL A 56 -16.29 -2.96 -14.29
CA VAL A 56 -16.25 -4.33 -14.79
C VAL A 56 -15.70 -5.28 -13.72
N LYS A 57 -14.64 -4.88 -13.01
CA LYS A 57 -14.10 -5.65 -11.87
C LYS A 57 -15.11 -5.82 -10.74
N VAL A 58 -15.83 -4.75 -10.36
CA VAL A 58 -16.87 -4.80 -9.33
C VAL A 58 -17.97 -5.78 -9.71
N ILE A 59 -18.47 -5.73 -10.95
CA ILE A 59 -19.51 -6.65 -11.43
C ILE A 59 -18.98 -8.08 -11.47
N GLY A 60 -17.81 -8.30 -12.08
CA GLY A 60 -17.20 -9.61 -12.22
C GLY A 60 -16.91 -10.27 -10.88
N PHE A 61 -16.31 -9.53 -9.95
CA PHE A 61 -15.98 -10.03 -8.61
C PHE A 61 -17.23 -10.22 -7.74
N SER A 62 -18.29 -9.44 -7.93
CA SER A 62 -19.58 -9.69 -7.28
C SER A 62 -20.16 -11.05 -7.71
N VAL A 63 -20.17 -11.32 -9.02
CA VAL A 63 -20.72 -12.58 -9.56
C VAL A 63 -19.86 -13.77 -9.15
N ILE A 64 -18.55 -13.69 -9.35
CA ILE A 64 -17.63 -14.77 -8.99
C ILE A 64 -17.62 -14.96 -7.47
N GLY A 65 -17.61 -13.87 -6.69
CA GLY A 65 -17.66 -13.89 -5.23
C GLY A 65 -18.94 -14.55 -4.70
N TYR A 66 -20.10 -14.30 -5.32
CA TYR A 66 -21.35 -14.97 -4.95
C TYR A 66 -21.25 -16.49 -5.13
N TYR A 67 -20.83 -16.97 -6.30
CA TYR A 67 -20.68 -18.40 -6.54
C TYR A 67 -19.55 -19.02 -5.71
N SER A 68 -18.49 -18.27 -5.46
CA SER A 68 -17.36 -18.67 -4.61
C SER A 68 -17.80 -18.90 -3.17
N VAL A 69 -18.55 -17.97 -2.58
CA VAL A 69 -19.13 -18.15 -1.24
C VAL A 69 -20.12 -19.32 -1.20
N MET A 70 -20.94 -19.50 -2.25
CA MET A 70 -21.83 -20.65 -2.34
C MET A 70 -21.07 -21.99 -2.38
N SER A 71 -19.91 -22.03 -3.06
CA SER A 71 -19.09 -23.25 -3.14
C SER A 71 -18.48 -23.68 -1.79
N ILE A 72 -18.43 -22.80 -0.79
CA ILE A 72 -17.95 -23.14 0.57
C ILE A 72 -18.91 -24.14 1.23
N PHE A 73 -20.22 -24.06 0.97
CA PHE A 73 -21.20 -25.01 1.52
C PHE A 73 -20.92 -26.44 1.05
N ASP A 74 -20.55 -26.58 -0.21
CA ASP A 74 -20.30 -27.88 -0.86
C ASP A 74 -18.87 -28.40 -0.62
N SER A 75 -18.00 -27.60 -0.01
CA SER A 75 -16.60 -27.97 0.23
C SER A 75 -16.46 -28.75 1.55
N ASP A 76 -15.84 -29.92 1.50
CA ASP A 76 -15.42 -30.67 2.68
C ASP A 76 -13.96 -30.32 3.02
N TYR A 77 -13.72 -29.94 4.28
CA TYR A 77 -12.40 -29.56 4.76
C TYR A 77 -12.14 -30.06 6.19
N PRO A 78 -10.86 -30.14 6.62
CA PRO A 78 -10.51 -30.63 7.95
C PRO A 78 -11.15 -29.80 9.07
N ASN A 79 -11.71 -30.45 10.08
CA ASN A 79 -12.35 -29.82 11.24
C ASN A 79 -13.62 -28.99 10.94
N LYS A 80 -14.34 -29.32 9.85
CA LYS A 80 -15.66 -28.73 9.54
C LYS A 80 -16.66 -28.98 10.67
N SER A 81 -17.25 -27.91 11.17
CA SER A 81 -18.34 -27.91 12.15
C SER A 81 -19.37 -26.85 11.75
N ALA A 82 -20.61 -26.97 12.23
CA ALA A 82 -21.65 -25.98 11.92
C ALA A 82 -21.29 -24.56 12.38
N THR A 83 -20.39 -24.41 13.35
CA THR A 83 -19.92 -23.10 13.83
C THR A 83 -18.80 -22.55 12.95
N THR A 84 -17.80 -23.37 12.63
CA THR A 84 -16.66 -22.94 11.79
C THR A 84 -17.12 -22.61 10.37
N GLU A 85 -18.05 -23.38 9.83
CA GLU A 85 -18.68 -23.14 8.52
C GLU A 85 -19.37 -21.76 8.47
N LYS A 86 -20.18 -21.43 9.49
CA LYS A 86 -20.86 -20.12 9.57
C LYS A 86 -19.87 -18.96 9.67
N ILE A 87 -18.79 -19.13 10.45
CA ILE A 87 -17.76 -18.10 10.59
C ILE A 87 -17.02 -17.90 9.26
N GLU A 88 -16.70 -18.98 8.57
CA GLU A 88 -16.01 -18.92 7.27
C GLU A 88 -16.86 -18.24 6.19
N ILE A 89 -18.15 -18.56 6.11
CA ILE A 89 -19.09 -17.90 5.20
C ILE A 89 -19.19 -16.40 5.54
N ALA A 90 -19.28 -16.05 6.83
CA ALA A 90 -19.32 -14.66 7.27
C ALA A 90 -18.04 -13.91 6.89
N LYS A 91 -16.87 -14.48 7.14
CA LYS A 91 -15.55 -13.94 6.75
C LYS A 91 -15.44 -13.77 5.23
N ALA A 92 -15.74 -14.81 4.46
CA ALA A 92 -15.66 -14.79 3.00
C ALA A 92 -16.60 -13.73 2.40
N SER A 93 -17.86 -13.67 2.87
CA SER A 93 -18.82 -12.67 2.39
C SER A 93 -18.41 -11.24 2.77
N LEU A 94 -17.94 -11.02 4.00
CA LEU A 94 -17.47 -9.71 4.48
C LEU A 94 -16.23 -9.26 3.68
N GLY A 95 -15.27 -10.15 3.45
CA GLY A 95 -14.11 -9.90 2.60
C GLY A 95 -14.50 -9.47 1.19
N VAL A 96 -15.44 -10.16 0.55
CA VAL A 96 -15.96 -9.78 -0.76
C VAL A 96 -16.61 -8.40 -0.73
N ILE A 97 -17.48 -8.13 0.26
CA ILE A 97 -18.16 -6.84 0.40
C ILE A 97 -17.14 -5.70 0.55
N ILE A 98 -16.10 -5.85 1.38
CA ILE A 98 -15.08 -4.82 1.55
C ILE A 98 -14.32 -4.57 0.25
N VAL A 99 -13.97 -5.60 -0.54
CA VAL A 99 -13.32 -5.40 -1.85
C VAL A 99 -14.20 -4.58 -2.78
N LEU A 100 -15.50 -4.85 -2.82
CA LEU A 100 -16.45 -4.10 -3.64
C LEU A 100 -16.53 -2.64 -3.17
N VAL A 101 -16.69 -2.42 -1.86
CA VAL A 101 -16.71 -1.07 -1.27
C VAL A 101 -15.40 -0.32 -1.57
N LEU A 102 -14.26 -1.01 -1.50
CA LEU A 102 -12.94 -0.46 -1.81
C LEU A 102 -12.87 0.02 -3.26
N TRP A 103 -13.19 -0.85 -4.24
CA TRP A 103 -13.13 -0.46 -5.64
C TRP A 103 -14.14 0.61 -6.03
N ILE A 104 -15.35 0.58 -5.45
CA ILE A 104 -16.35 1.64 -5.62
C ILE A 104 -15.81 2.95 -5.05
N SER A 105 -15.25 2.94 -3.84
CA SER A 105 -14.66 4.13 -3.21
C SER A 105 -13.54 4.73 -4.07
N ILE A 106 -12.63 3.89 -4.57
CA ILE A 106 -11.52 4.30 -5.44
C ILE A 106 -12.05 4.89 -6.77
N ALA A 107 -13.11 4.29 -7.35
CA ALA A 107 -13.73 4.80 -8.56
C ALA A 107 -14.40 6.17 -8.33
N CYS A 108 -15.15 6.32 -7.24
CA CYS A 108 -15.83 7.57 -6.87
C CYS A 108 -14.85 8.70 -6.55
N LYS A 109 -13.78 8.40 -5.81
CA LYS A 109 -12.76 9.37 -5.39
C LYS A 109 -11.59 9.52 -6.36
N GLN A 110 -11.72 9.02 -7.59
CA GLN A 110 -10.64 9.07 -8.59
C GLN A 110 -10.12 10.50 -8.84
N LYS A 111 -10.99 11.52 -8.84
CA LYS A 111 -10.58 12.92 -9.03
C LYS A 111 -9.69 13.42 -7.90
N GLU A 112 -10.04 13.11 -6.66
CA GLU A 112 -9.23 13.45 -5.48
C GLU A 112 -7.87 12.76 -5.54
N LEU A 113 -7.84 11.48 -5.91
CA LEU A 113 -6.61 10.72 -6.07
C LEU A 113 -5.68 11.31 -7.14
N VAL A 114 -6.24 11.73 -8.28
CA VAL A 114 -5.48 12.39 -9.36
C VAL A 114 -4.88 13.71 -8.88
N LEU A 115 -5.68 14.54 -8.20
CA LEU A 115 -5.23 15.82 -7.65
C LEU A 115 -4.09 15.61 -6.65
N LEU A 116 -4.26 14.65 -5.73
CA LEU A 116 -3.25 14.29 -4.74
C LEU A 116 -1.96 13.79 -5.40
N ALA A 117 -2.07 12.93 -6.42
CA ALA A 117 -0.94 12.40 -7.15
C ALA A 117 -0.18 13.47 -7.96
N ASN A 118 -0.88 14.44 -8.54
CA ASN A 118 -0.26 15.57 -9.25
C ASN A 118 0.45 16.52 -8.28
N LYS A 119 -0.17 16.89 -7.15
CA LYS A 119 0.50 17.64 -6.07
C LYS A 119 1.80 16.95 -5.64
N PHE A 120 1.76 15.62 -5.59
CA PHE A 120 2.91 14.80 -5.25
C PHE A 120 4.07 14.95 -6.26
N VAL A 121 3.75 14.87 -7.56
CA VAL A 121 4.72 15.05 -8.65
C VAL A 121 5.28 16.48 -8.67
N ASP A 122 4.45 17.48 -8.42
CA ASP A 122 4.87 18.88 -8.38
C ASP A 122 5.92 19.11 -7.30
N ILE A 123 5.70 18.56 -6.09
CA ILE A 123 6.71 18.63 -5.02
C ILE A 123 7.98 17.87 -5.39
N ASP A 124 7.89 16.69 -6.02
CA ASP A 124 9.07 15.96 -6.48
C ASP A 124 9.92 16.79 -7.44
N HIS A 125 9.26 17.44 -8.39
CA HIS A 125 9.93 18.33 -9.33
C HIS A 125 10.55 19.53 -8.63
N ASP A 126 9.84 20.14 -7.69
CA ASP A 126 10.36 21.29 -6.95
C ASP A 126 11.55 20.90 -6.08
N LEU A 127 11.50 19.78 -5.36
CA LEU A 127 12.62 19.25 -4.58
C LEU A 127 13.84 18.97 -5.45
N ALA A 128 13.64 18.36 -6.64
CA ALA A 128 14.73 18.08 -7.58
C ALA A 128 15.42 19.35 -8.11
N ARG A 129 14.69 20.48 -8.20
CA ARG A 129 15.26 21.76 -8.64
C ARG A 129 16.25 22.35 -7.62
N PHE A 130 16.07 22.07 -6.33
CA PHE A 130 16.89 22.65 -5.27
C PHE A 130 18.00 21.69 -4.81
N LYS A 131 19.14 21.73 -5.52
CA LYS A 131 20.35 20.92 -5.24
C LYS A 131 20.85 20.93 -3.79
N PHE A 132 20.50 21.92 -2.97
CA PHE A 132 20.90 21.97 -1.55
C PHE A 132 20.04 21.07 -0.63
N ILE A 133 18.84 20.72 -1.09
CA ILE A 133 17.92 19.77 -0.44
C ILE A 133 18.25 18.34 -0.86
N ASP A 134 18.98 18.18 -1.97
CA ASP A 134 19.40 16.89 -2.51
C ASP A 134 20.49 16.28 -1.63
N ASN A 135 20.06 15.58 -0.59
CA ASN A 135 20.85 14.56 0.05
C ASN A 135 20.26 13.22 -0.36
N SER A 136 21.12 12.37 -0.91
CA SER A 136 20.86 11.05 -1.49
C SER A 136 20.33 10.00 -0.52
N GLN A 137 19.50 10.37 0.46
CA GLN A 137 18.73 9.41 1.24
C GLN A 137 17.59 8.91 0.37
N THR A 138 17.91 7.91 -0.41
CA THR A 138 17.00 7.26 -1.33
C THR A 138 16.21 6.22 -0.55
N GLY A 139 14.91 6.39 -0.34
CA GLY A 139 14.01 5.37 0.25
C GLY A 139 13.81 4.11 -0.60
N ALA A 140 14.57 3.96 -1.71
CA ALA A 140 14.59 2.78 -2.57
C ALA A 140 14.77 1.45 -1.84
N PRO A 141 15.79 1.30 -0.96
CA PRO A 141 16.14 -0.01 -0.45
C PRO A 141 15.08 -0.49 0.52
N GLU A 142 14.51 0.40 1.35
CA GLU A 142 13.38 0.06 2.22
C GLU A 142 12.17 -0.39 1.40
N PHE A 143 11.83 0.33 0.32
CA PHE A 143 10.75 -0.07 -0.57
C PHE A 143 10.98 -1.43 -1.23
N LEU A 144 12.15 -1.63 -1.85
CA LEU A 144 12.48 -2.87 -2.55
C LEU A 144 12.51 -4.06 -1.61
N TRP A 145 13.02 -3.86 -0.39
CA TRP A 145 13.04 -4.87 0.65
C TRP A 145 11.63 -5.28 1.07
N LEU A 146 10.75 -4.31 1.32
CA LEU A 146 9.34 -4.59 1.65
C LEU A 146 8.62 -5.33 0.51
N LEU A 147 8.85 -4.92 -0.74
CA LEU A 147 8.28 -5.58 -1.91
C LEU A 147 8.76 -7.04 -2.00
N PHE A 148 10.06 -7.27 -1.83
CA PHE A 148 10.67 -8.59 -1.90
C PHE A 148 10.12 -9.52 -0.81
N ILE A 149 10.03 -9.05 0.43
CA ILE A 149 9.43 -9.83 1.52
C ILE A 149 7.97 -10.14 1.20
N ASN A 150 7.19 -9.16 0.73
CA ASN A 150 5.78 -9.39 0.40
C ASN A 150 5.63 -10.47 -0.67
N LEU A 151 6.46 -10.45 -1.71
CA LEU A 151 6.48 -11.47 -2.75
C LEU A 151 6.85 -12.86 -2.23
N ILE A 152 7.81 -12.95 -1.29
CA ILE A 152 8.16 -14.23 -0.65
C ILE A 152 6.97 -14.77 0.13
N ILE A 153 6.32 -13.95 0.96
CA ILE A 153 5.18 -14.41 1.78
C ILE A 153 4.06 -14.92 0.87
N TRP A 154 3.74 -14.19 -0.21
CA TRP A 154 2.75 -14.63 -1.20
C TRP A 154 3.16 -15.93 -1.90
N SER A 155 4.42 -16.06 -2.30
CA SER A 155 4.91 -17.26 -2.97
C SER A 155 4.84 -18.48 -2.06
N THR A 156 5.25 -18.34 -0.80
CA THR A 156 5.17 -19.41 0.20
C THR A 156 3.72 -19.83 0.43
N LEU A 157 2.79 -18.88 0.60
CA LEU A 157 1.37 -19.17 0.79
C LEU A 157 0.77 -19.95 -0.39
N LEU A 158 1.06 -19.52 -1.63
CA LEU A 158 0.55 -20.20 -2.81
C LEU A 158 1.12 -21.63 -2.96
N ILE A 159 2.38 -21.83 -2.60
CA ILE A 159 3.00 -23.15 -2.60
C ILE A 159 2.35 -24.03 -1.52
N THR A 160 2.17 -23.53 -0.29
CA THR A 160 1.58 -24.31 0.80
C THR A 160 0.13 -24.67 0.53
N ASP A 161 -0.66 -23.75 -0.04
CA ASP A 161 -2.04 -24.05 -0.43
C ASP A 161 -2.11 -25.05 -1.58
N SER A 162 -1.18 -24.99 -2.54
CA SER A 162 -1.14 -25.96 -3.65
C SER A 162 -0.76 -27.37 -3.23
N VAL A 163 0.01 -27.51 -2.15
CA VAL A 163 0.45 -28.82 -1.63
C VAL A 163 -0.54 -29.36 -0.61
N GLY A 164 -1.12 -28.49 0.24
CA GLY A 164 -1.95 -28.92 1.37
C GLY A 164 -3.42 -29.17 1.04
N PHE A 165 -3.94 -28.70 -0.10
CA PHE A 165 -5.38 -28.71 -0.40
C PHE A 165 -5.71 -29.25 -1.80
N ASP A 166 -5.12 -30.40 -2.15
CA ASP A 166 -5.46 -31.17 -3.35
C ASP A 166 -6.94 -31.58 -3.35
N GLY A 167 -7.80 -30.79 -4.00
CA GLY A 167 -9.24 -31.09 -4.17
C GLY A 167 -10.20 -29.95 -3.84
N VAL A 168 -9.72 -28.83 -3.27
CA VAL A 168 -10.58 -27.67 -3.03
C VAL A 168 -10.96 -27.02 -4.37
N PRO A 169 -12.26 -26.72 -4.63
CA PRO A 169 -12.67 -26.11 -5.88
C PRO A 169 -11.90 -24.80 -6.13
N ALA A 170 -11.33 -24.65 -7.32
CA ALA A 170 -10.61 -23.43 -7.71
C ALA A 170 -11.42 -22.13 -7.46
N LEU A 171 -12.75 -22.27 -7.47
CA LEU A 171 -13.69 -21.19 -7.24
C LEU A 171 -13.70 -20.68 -5.79
N SER A 172 -13.53 -21.53 -4.76
CA SER A 172 -13.57 -21.10 -3.35
C SER A 172 -12.37 -20.24 -2.97
N TYR A 173 -11.22 -20.43 -3.63
CA TYR A 173 -10.05 -19.57 -3.46
C TYR A 173 -10.32 -18.10 -3.79
N VAL A 174 -11.30 -17.81 -4.66
CA VAL A 174 -11.61 -16.42 -5.03
C VAL A 174 -12.17 -15.65 -3.84
N SER A 175 -13.06 -16.24 -3.02
CA SER A 175 -13.60 -15.57 -1.83
C SER A 175 -12.67 -15.65 -0.63
N SER A 176 -11.82 -16.68 -0.54
CA SER A 176 -10.93 -16.87 0.61
C SER A 176 -9.60 -16.11 0.47
N ILE A 177 -8.91 -16.25 -0.67
CA ILE A 177 -7.60 -15.62 -0.93
C ILE A 177 -7.76 -14.26 -1.61
N GLY A 178 -8.75 -14.12 -2.52
CA GLY A 178 -8.93 -12.91 -3.32
C GLY A 178 -9.02 -11.61 -2.50
N PRO A 179 -9.89 -11.53 -1.47
CA PRO A 179 -9.95 -10.36 -0.60
C PRO A 179 -8.62 -10.07 0.12
N ILE A 180 -7.98 -11.10 0.68
CA ILE A 180 -6.68 -10.97 1.37
C ILE A 180 -5.63 -10.40 0.41
N PHE A 181 -5.63 -10.84 -0.84
CA PHE A 181 -4.75 -10.33 -1.88
C PHE A 181 -4.97 -8.84 -2.13
N VAL A 182 -6.21 -8.42 -2.39
CA VAL A 182 -6.53 -7.01 -2.63
C VAL A 182 -6.19 -6.15 -1.41
N PHE A 183 -6.49 -6.62 -0.20
CA PHE A 183 -6.22 -5.92 1.06
C PHE A 183 -4.72 -5.72 1.29
N ASN A 184 -3.94 -6.78 1.15
CA ASN A 184 -2.49 -6.74 1.34
C ASN A 184 -1.84 -5.74 0.36
N TRP A 185 -2.20 -5.80 -0.93
CA TRP A 185 -1.67 -4.88 -1.92
C TRP A 185 -2.15 -3.43 -1.73
N PHE A 186 -3.38 -3.23 -1.25
CA PHE A 186 -3.86 -1.89 -0.90
C PHE A 186 -3.10 -1.29 0.29
N LEU A 187 -2.92 -2.05 1.38
CA LEU A 187 -2.14 -1.61 2.54
C LEU A 187 -0.66 -1.41 2.20
N PHE A 188 -0.11 -2.24 1.29
CA PHE A 188 1.21 -2.05 0.74
C PHE A 188 1.30 -0.72 -0.02
N LEU A 189 0.37 -0.45 -0.95
CA LEU A 189 0.32 0.82 -1.69
C LEU A 189 0.23 2.03 -0.74
N TYR A 190 -0.62 1.94 0.29
CA TYR A 190 -0.74 2.97 1.33
C TYR A 190 0.60 3.20 2.06
N THR A 191 1.23 2.12 2.54
CA THR A 191 2.54 2.18 3.22
C THR A 191 3.58 2.87 2.35
N VAL A 192 3.64 2.51 1.06
CA VAL A 192 4.61 3.07 0.12
C VAL A 192 4.42 4.58 -0.02
N ASN A 193 3.17 5.05 -0.08
CA ASN A 193 2.87 6.49 -0.08
C ASN A 193 3.27 7.16 1.25
N MET A 194 3.12 6.47 2.39
CA MET A 194 3.54 6.99 3.70
C MET A 194 5.06 7.09 3.85
N ILE A 195 5.82 6.05 3.48
CA ILE A 195 7.29 6.09 3.44
C ILE A 195 7.74 7.25 2.55
N SER A 196 7.11 7.38 1.40
CA SER A 196 7.40 8.44 0.44
C SER A 196 7.19 9.84 1.00
N LEU A 197 6.10 10.07 1.73
CA LEU A 197 5.85 11.33 2.44
C LEU A 197 6.87 11.59 3.52
N ARG A 198 7.14 10.59 4.36
CA ARG A 198 8.14 10.66 5.44
C ARG A 198 9.51 11.08 4.91
N MET A 199 9.97 10.46 3.82
CA MET A 199 11.25 10.79 3.19
C MET A 199 11.31 12.25 2.75
N LYS A 200 10.21 12.79 2.21
CA LYS A 200 10.17 14.20 1.81
C LYS A 200 10.19 15.15 3.02
N CYS A 201 9.47 14.81 4.11
CA CYS A 201 9.56 15.55 5.36
C CYS A 201 11.01 15.60 5.85
N GLN A 202 11.69 14.45 5.88
CA GLN A 202 13.10 14.35 6.25
C GLN A 202 14.01 15.19 5.34
N MET A 203 13.78 15.18 4.02
CA MET A 203 14.54 16.00 3.08
C MET A 203 14.39 17.50 3.37
N ILE A 204 13.16 17.97 3.64
CA ILE A 204 12.91 19.37 4.00
C ILE A 204 13.55 19.71 5.36
N ASN A 205 13.39 18.86 6.37
CA ASN A 205 13.95 19.05 7.70
C ASN A 205 15.48 19.12 7.65
N ASN A 206 16.12 18.23 6.88
CA ASN A 206 17.56 18.26 6.63
C ASN A 206 17.99 19.52 5.85
N GLY A 207 17.20 19.93 4.85
CA GLY A 207 17.41 21.18 4.12
C GLY A 207 17.36 22.41 5.02
N LEU A 208 16.42 22.42 5.98
CA LEU A 208 16.27 23.49 6.96
C LEU A 208 17.45 23.51 7.95
N SER A 209 17.87 22.37 8.47
CA SER A 209 19.02 22.25 9.37
C SER A 209 20.33 22.68 8.69
N ARG A 210 20.52 22.33 7.42
CA ARG A 210 21.66 22.81 6.62
C ARG A 210 21.63 24.31 6.41
N LEU A 211 20.45 24.87 6.14
CA LEU A 211 20.29 26.30 5.98
C LEU A 211 20.60 27.03 7.30
N SER A 212 20.10 26.51 8.43
CA SER A 212 20.31 27.10 9.76
C SER A 212 21.79 27.11 10.15
N LEU A 213 22.50 26.01 9.95
CA LEU A 213 23.95 25.91 10.21
C LEU A 213 24.74 26.90 9.35
N LYS A 214 24.39 26.99 8.05
CA LYS A 214 25.05 27.93 7.13
C LYS A 214 24.77 29.39 7.48
N THR A 215 23.60 29.71 8.01
CA THR A 215 23.30 31.06 8.51
C THR A 215 24.15 31.42 9.72
N VAL A 216 24.31 30.51 10.68
CA VAL A 216 25.14 30.75 11.86
C VAL A 216 26.59 31.02 11.45
N SER A 217 27.16 30.21 10.55
CA SER A 217 28.54 30.42 10.07
C SER A 217 28.72 31.72 9.28
N LEU A 218 27.69 32.18 8.56
CA LEU A 218 27.78 33.41 7.76
C LEU A 218 27.55 34.67 8.59
N MET A 219 26.89 34.58 9.74
CA MET A 219 26.78 35.70 10.68
C MET A 219 28.10 35.99 11.40
N GLU A 220 29.01 35.01 11.48
CA GLU A 220 30.38 35.20 11.99
C GLU A 220 31.29 35.94 10.98
N ASP A 221 31.00 35.88 9.68
CA ASP A 221 31.74 36.57 8.61
C ASP A 221 31.00 37.86 8.17
N GLN A 222 31.58 39.04 8.37
CA GLN A 222 30.98 40.39 8.24
C GLN A 222 30.48 40.83 6.83
N SER A 223 30.12 39.93 5.90
CA SER A 223 29.69 40.23 4.52
C SER A 223 28.16 40.17 4.31
N VAL A 224 27.41 41.05 4.97
CA VAL A 224 26.00 40.77 5.35
C VAL A 224 24.91 41.11 4.30
N THR A 225 25.07 42.06 3.37
CA THR A 225 23.86 42.64 2.73
C THR A 225 23.23 41.86 1.55
N SER A 226 23.98 41.09 0.76
CA SER A 226 23.42 40.32 -0.38
C SER A 226 23.06 38.87 -0.04
N ILE A 227 23.64 38.33 1.03
CA ILE A 227 23.46 36.94 1.48
C ILE A 227 22.08 36.77 2.15
N ASP A 228 21.62 37.79 2.87
CA ASP A 228 20.33 37.77 3.58
C ASP A 228 19.13 37.55 2.65
N LYS A 229 19.08 38.22 1.50
CA LYS A 229 17.95 38.08 0.55
C LYS A 229 17.85 36.66 -0.03
N LEU A 230 18.98 36.06 -0.38
CA LEU A 230 19.02 34.68 -0.90
C LEU A 230 18.63 33.67 0.18
N MET A 231 19.02 33.92 1.43
CA MET A 231 18.69 33.06 2.55
C MET A 231 17.22 33.11 2.92
N VAL A 232 16.65 34.32 2.99
CA VAL A 232 15.21 34.54 3.19
C VAL A 232 14.42 33.84 2.09
N TYR A 233 14.85 33.95 0.82
CA TYR A 233 14.22 33.24 -0.29
C TYR A 233 14.25 31.72 -0.10
N LYS A 234 15.40 31.13 0.25
CA LYS A 234 15.51 29.68 0.50
C LYS A 234 14.65 29.20 1.67
N PHE A 235 14.58 29.97 2.74
CA PHE A 235 13.74 29.67 3.88
C PHE A 235 12.25 29.71 3.50
N LEU A 236 11.84 30.73 2.74
CA LEU A 236 10.46 30.88 2.27
C LEU A 236 10.06 29.73 1.35
N VAL A 237 10.96 29.27 0.47
CA VAL A 237 10.76 28.09 -0.37
C VAL A 237 10.57 26.82 0.48
N LEU A 238 11.45 26.56 1.46
CA LEU A 238 11.34 25.40 2.35
C LEU A 238 10.03 25.41 3.16
N LYS A 239 9.65 26.60 3.68
CA LYS A 239 8.37 26.78 4.38
C LYS A 239 7.20 26.44 3.45
N ASN A 240 7.21 26.95 2.22
CA ASN A 240 6.15 26.67 1.26
C ASN A 240 6.06 25.17 0.95
N MET A 241 7.18 24.51 0.68
CA MET A 241 7.22 23.06 0.46
C MET A 241 6.68 22.26 1.65
N ARG A 242 7.03 22.65 2.88
CA ARG A 242 6.51 22.00 4.09
C ARG A 242 4.98 22.10 4.17
N MET A 243 4.41 23.26 3.84
CA MET A 243 2.96 23.45 3.80
C MET A 243 2.30 22.55 2.75
N VAL A 244 2.86 22.48 1.53
CA VAL A 244 2.29 21.59 0.50
C VAL A 244 2.40 20.12 0.89
N ILE A 245 3.51 19.67 1.49
CA ILE A 245 3.61 18.29 2.01
C ILE A 245 2.55 18.02 3.08
N TYR A 246 2.36 18.95 4.01
CA TYR A 246 1.34 18.83 5.05
C TYR A 246 -0.07 18.68 4.46
N GLU A 247 -0.42 19.47 3.44
CA GLU A 247 -1.69 19.31 2.71
C GLU A 247 -1.81 17.92 2.05
N ILE A 248 -0.72 17.40 1.46
CA ILE A 248 -0.72 16.05 0.88
C ILE A 248 -0.89 14.99 1.97
N MET A 249 -0.25 15.14 3.13
CA MET A 249 -0.41 14.21 4.24
C MET A 249 -1.86 14.14 4.72
N ILE A 250 -2.53 15.30 4.86
CA ILE A 250 -3.96 15.37 5.17
C ILE A 250 -4.76 14.66 4.08
N GLY A 251 -4.54 15.00 2.81
CA GLY A 251 -5.27 14.40 1.69
C GLY A 251 -5.08 12.88 1.59
N VAL A 252 -3.88 12.37 1.87
CA VAL A 252 -3.61 10.91 1.99
C VAL A 252 -4.40 10.33 3.17
N GLY A 253 -4.39 10.97 4.34
CA GLY A 253 -5.15 10.52 5.50
C GLY A 253 -6.66 10.44 5.21
N GLU A 254 -7.24 11.49 4.65
CA GLU A 254 -8.67 11.55 4.31
C GLU A 254 -9.07 10.54 3.22
N TYR A 255 -8.20 10.32 2.23
CA TYR A 255 -8.47 9.37 1.15
C TYR A 255 -8.42 7.92 1.64
N TYR A 256 -7.38 7.55 2.39
CA TYR A 256 -7.10 6.15 2.74
C TYR A 256 -7.74 5.70 4.07
N SER A 257 -8.07 6.61 4.99
CA SER A 257 -8.55 6.27 6.35
C SER A 257 -9.71 5.28 6.39
N PHE A 258 -10.80 5.55 5.66
CA PHE A 258 -11.99 4.70 5.68
C PHE A 258 -11.73 3.29 5.12
N PRO A 259 -11.14 3.12 3.91
CA PRO A 259 -10.81 1.78 3.43
C PRO A 259 -9.79 1.04 4.30
N VAL A 260 -8.76 1.74 4.82
CA VAL A 260 -7.77 1.13 5.72
C VAL A 260 -8.43 0.60 6.99
N LEU A 261 -9.39 1.34 7.57
CA LEU A 261 -10.12 0.91 8.75
C LEU A 261 -10.89 -0.40 8.50
N LEU A 262 -11.69 -0.45 7.42
CA LEU A 262 -12.46 -1.65 7.07
C LEU A 262 -11.55 -2.87 6.88
N ILE A 263 -10.45 -2.68 6.13
CA ILE A 263 -9.50 -3.75 5.85
C ILE A 263 -8.83 -4.25 7.14
N ILE A 264 -8.37 -3.36 8.01
CA ILE A 264 -7.73 -3.76 9.27
C ILE A 264 -8.72 -4.50 10.17
N THR A 265 -9.97 -4.06 10.26
CA THR A 265 -11.01 -4.76 11.03
C THR A 265 -11.19 -6.20 10.55
N GLU A 266 -11.28 -6.41 9.24
CA GLU A 266 -11.46 -7.75 8.67
C GLU A 266 -10.21 -8.63 8.82
N LEU A 267 -9.02 -8.07 8.61
CA LEU A 267 -7.77 -8.80 8.82
C LEU A 267 -7.60 -9.21 10.30
N CYS A 268 -7.97 -8.35 11.25
CA CYS A 268 -7.95 -8.70 12.67
C CYS A 268 -8.91 -9.86 13.00
N GLY A 269 -10.14 -9.83 12.47
CA GLY A 269 -11.09 -10.94 12.61
C GLY A 269 -10.55 -12.24 12.00
N SER A 270 -9.94 -12.14 10.82
CA SER A 270 -9.29 -13.26 10.15
C SER A 270 -8.13 -13.85 10.96
N ILE A 271 -7.28 -13.00 11.57
CA ILE A 271 -6.16 -13.46 12.42
C ILE A 271 -6.67 -14.27 13.61
N VAL A 272 -7.75 -13.83 14.27
CA VAL A 272 -8.35 -14.56 15.40
C VAL A 272 -8.84 -15.93 14.96
N TYR A 273 -9.50 -15.99 13.79
CA TYR A 273 -9.98 -17.24 13.21
C TYR A 273 -8.83 -18.20 12.85
N GLU A 274 -7.79 -17.73 12.17
CA GLU A 274 -6.64 -18.56 11.81
C GLU A 274 -5.85 -19.02 13.05
N ALA A 275 -5.73 -18.18 14.08
CA ALA A 275 -5.10 -18.55 15.33
C ALA A 275 -5.89 -19.64 16.07
N TYR A 276 -7.23 -19.56 16.04
CA TYR A 276 -8.09 -20.63 16.54
C TYR A 276 -7.85 -21.94 15.77
N TYR A 277 -7.86 -21.90 14.43
CA TYR A 277 -7.59 -23.07 13.61
C TYR A 277 -6.21 -23.68 13.87
N MET A 278 -5.17 -22.86 14.01
CA MET A 278 -3.81 -23.31 14.31
C MET A 278 -3.70 -23.97 15.70
N SER A 279 -4.44 -23.48 16.69
CA SER A 279 -4.38 -23.98 18.08
C SER A 279 -5.24 -25.22 18.32
N MET A 280 -6.29 -25.44 17.52
CA MET A 280 -7.24 -26.53 17.70
C MET A 280 -6.59 -27.93 17.75
N PRO A 281 -5.66 -28.31 16.84
CA PRO A 281 -5.01 -29.63 16.88
C PRO A 281 -4.16 -29.86 18.13
N VAL A 282 -3.67 -28.79 18.76
CA VAL A 282 -2.87 -28.87 19.99
C VAL A 282 -3.76 -29.03 21.22
N MET A 283 -4.93 -28.38 21.24
CA MET A 283 -5.84 -28.37 22.39
C MET A 283 -6.78 -29.57 22.43
N VAL A 284 -7.08 -30.18 21.28
CA VAL A 284 -8.07 -31.24 21.15
C VAL A 284 -7.39 -32.54 20.70
N PRO A 285 -7.17 -33.51 21.60
CA PRO A 285 -6.45 -34.76 21.29
C PRO A 285 -7.08 -35.62 20.19
N SER A 286 -8.37 -35.40 19.90
CA SER A 286 -9.10 -36.13 18.85
C SER A 286 -8.90 -35.56 17.45
N VAL A 287 -8.25 -34.40 17.31
CA VAL A 287 -7.93 -33.79 16.01
C VAL A 287 -6.52 -34.21 15.61
N PRO A 288 -6.32 -34.82 14.43
CA PRO A 288 -4.99 -35.20 13.98
C PRO A 288 -4.11 -33.96 13.79
N LEU A 289 -2.87 -34.02 14.29
CA LEU A 289 -1.87 -32.98 14.08
C LEU A 289 -1.19 -33.21 12.73
N GLU A 290 -1.75 -32.64 11.68
CA GLU A 290 -1.15 -32.66 10.34
C GLU A 290 -0.15 -31.49 10.20
N PRO A 291 1.16 -31.74 10.07
CA PRO A 291 2.16 -30.68 10.02
C PRO A 291 1.95 -29.70 8.86
N GLU A 292 1.39 -30.18 7.74
CA GLU A 292 1.08 -29.39 6.56
C GLU A 292 0.01 -28.33 6.84
N VAL A 293 -1.07 -28.72 7.51
CA VAL A 293 -2.16 -27.80 7.92
C VAL A 293 -1.63 -26.75 8.89
N VAL A 294 -0.84 -27.16 9.89
CA VAL A 294 -0.25 -26.22 10.87
C VAL A 294 0.70 -25.23 10.19
N PHE A 295 1.55 -25.69 9.28
CA PHE A 295 2.45 -24.83 8.53
C PHE A 295 1.69 -23.86 7.62
N ASN A 296 0.61 -24.32 6.98
CA ASN A 296 -0.24 -23.47 6.17
C ASN A 296 -0.93 -22.38 7.01
N SER A 297 -1.51 -22.73 8.16
CA SER A 297 -2.10 -21.76 9.09
C SER A 297 -1.08 -20.71 9.56
N PHE A 298 0.17 -21.10 9.80
CA PHE A 298 1.24 -20.14 10.10
C PHE A 298 1.53 -19.18 8.93
N CYS A 299 1.50 -19.68 7.70
CA CYS A 299 1.64 -18.84 6.50
C CYS A 299 0.45 -17.86 6.37
N TYR A 300 -0.77 -18.32 6.64
CA TYR A 300 -1.97 -17.47 6.70
C TYR A 300 -1.86 -16.37 7.77
N LEU A 301 -1.42 -16.71 8.97
CA LEU A 301 -1.18 -15.70 10.02
C LEU A 301 -0.13 -14.68 9.60
N THR A 302 0.92 -15.13 8.90
CA THR A 302 1.98 -14.25 8.40
C THR A 302 1.44 -13.28 7.33
N ILE A 303 0.68 -13.75 6.33
CA ILE A 303 0.14 -12.88 5.27
C ILE A 303 -0.89 -11.86 5.82
N LEU A 304 -1.66 -12.24 6.84
CA LEU A 304 -2.65 -11.37 7.48
C LEU A 304 -2.00 -10.30 8.37
N SER A 305 -0.98 -10.68 9.14
CA SER A 305 -0.33 -9.78 10.12
C SER A 305 0.70 -8.84 9.48
N PHE A 306 1.44 -9.29 8.47
CA PHE A 306 2.50 -8.53 7.80
C PHE A 306 2.08 -7.12 7.35
N PRO A 307 0.98 -6.92 6.59
CA PRO A 307 0.60 -5.58 6.15
C PRO A 307 0.18 -4.67 7.32
N ILE A 308 -0.43 -5.21 8.37
CA ILE A 308 -0.81 -4.45 9.58
C ILE A 308 0.44 -3.96 10.31
N ILE A 309 1.42 -4.84 10.52
CA ILE A 309 2.68 -4.52 11.19
C ILE A 309 3.41 -3.40 10.44
N ILE A 310 3.51 -3.53 9.12
CA ILE A 310 4.19 -2.55 8.27
C ILE A 310 3.49 -1.19 8.33
N VAL A 311 2.16 -1.17 8.20
CA VAL A 311 1.39 0.07 8.27
C VAL A 311 1.60 0.75 9.63
N THR A 312 1.51 -0.02 10.72
CA THR A 312 1.65 0.48 12.10
C THR A 312 3.04 1.06 12.34
N LEU A 313 4.10 0.35 11.94
CA LEU A 313 5.48 0.83 12.08
C LEU A 313 5.72 2.12 11.29
N ASN A 314 5.16 2.23 10.09
CA ASN A 314 5.36 3.41 9.25
C ASN A 314 4.57 4.62 9.71
N ILE A 315 3.35 4.44 10.23
CA ILE A 315 2.59 5.51 10.89
C ILE A 315 3.34 5.99 12.13
N GLY A 316 3.79 5.09 13.00
CA GLY A 316 4.54 5.44 14.21
C GLY A 316 5.86 6.17 13.91
N ARG A 317 6.53 5.83 12.81
CA ARG A 317 7.71 6.58 12.32
C ARG A 317 7.34 7.95 11.76
N ALA A 318 6.25 8.05 11.00
CA ALA A 318 5.80 9.31 10.41
C ALA A 318 5.35 10.34 11.48
N GLN A 319 4.81 9.89 12.61
CA GLN A 319 4.45 10.78 13.72
C GLN A 319 5.64 11.37 14.47
N ARG A 320 6.84 10.77 14.36
CA ARG A 320 8.06 11.25 15.02
C ARG A 320 8.80 12.32 14.23
N GLU A 321 8.45 12.51 12.96
CA GLU A 321 9.05 13.48 12.02
C GLU A 321 8.26 14.78 11.95
#